data_AF-A0A5C2RQ97-F1
#
_entry.id   AF-A0A5C2RQ97-F1
#
_cell.length_a   1.000
_cell.length_b   1.000
_cell.length_c   1.000
_cell.angle_alpha   90.00
_cell.angle_beta   90.00
_cell.angle_gamma   90.00
#
_symmetry.space_group_name_H-M   'P 1'
#
loop_
_entity.id
_entity.type
_entity.pdbx_description
1 polymer ?
#
loop_
_entity_poly.entity_id
_entity_poly.type
_entity_poly.pdbx_seq_one_letter_code
_entity_poly.pdbx_strand_id
1 'polypeptide(L)' 'PTSFSPDSILQHVTILIVTGDQPLILANDIAFRNCLVAMRPKMLKSKLPTQTTVCTWVTNNFITYLE' A
#
# COMPACT_ATOMS: atom_id res chain seq x y z
N PRO A 1 1.52 -10.97 7.69
CA PRO A 1 2.39 -9.90 8.25
C PRO A 1 2.48 -9.99 9.77
N THR A 2 3.70 -10.08 10.31
CA THR A 2 3.99 -10.28 11.75
C THR A 2 3.77 -9.01 12.57
N SER A 3 3.73 -7.84 11.93
CA SER A 3 3.19 -6.60 12.50
C SER A 3 2.34 -5.87 11.45
N PHE A 4 1.13 -5.49 11.83
CA PHE A 4 0.29 -4.60 11.02
C PHE A 4 0.56 -3.18 11.49
N SER A 5 1.52 -2.49 10.87
CA SER A 5 1.71 -1.05 10.98
C SER A 5 1.26 -0.39 9.68
N PRO A 6 0.93 0.92 9.67
CA PRO A 6 0.61 1.62 8.43
C PRO A 6 1.74 1.48 7.38
N ASP A 7 3.00 1.55 7.83
CA ASP A 7 4.17 1.43 6.95
C ASP A 7 4.33 0.02 6.41
N SER A 8 4.09 -1.01 7.24
CA SER A 8 4.16 -2.39 6.75
C SER A 8 3.05 -2.67 5.73
N ILE A 9 1.85 -2.14 5.94
CA ILE A 9 0.75 -2.26 4.97
C ILE A 9 1.10 -1.54 3.67
N LEU A 10 1.61 -0.31 3.74
CA LEU A 10 2.05 0.43 2.55
C LEU A 10 3.11 -0.35 1.78
N GLN A 11 4.11 -0.89 2.47
CA GLN A 11 5.17 -1.70 1.87
C GLN A 11 4.59 -2.95 1.18
N HIS A 12 3.76 -3.73 1.86
CA HIS A 12 3.21 -4.97 1.29
C HIS A 12 2.24 -4.72 0.14
N VAL A 13 1.41 -3.67 0.23
CA VAL A 13 0.51 -3.26 -0.87
C VAL A 13 1.31 -2.78 -2.06
N THR A 14 2.40 -2.04 -1.83
CA THR A 14 3.27 -1.58 -2.92
C THR A 14 3.97 -2.75 -3.59
N ILE A 15 4.50 -3.71 -2.82
CA ILE A 15 5.08 -4.95 -3.36
C ILE A 15 4.05 -5.69 -4.21
N LEU A 16 2.83 -5.91 -3.70
CA LEU A 16 1.76 -6.57 -4.44
C LEU A 16 1.48 -5.88 -5.77
N ILE A 17 1.39 -4.55 -5.76
CA ILE A 17 1.06 -3.78 -6.96
C ILE A 17 2.18 -3.89 -8.01
N VAL A 18 3.44 -3.72 -7.59
CA VAL A 18 4.60 -3.72 -8.49
C VAL A 18 4.90 -5.13 -9.00
N THR A 19 4.95 -6.14 -8.13
CA THR A 19 5.31 -7.51 -8.53
C THR A 19 4.16 -8.25 -9.20
N GLY A 20 2.92 -7.86 -8.93
CA GLY A 20 1.72 -8.42 -9.54
C GLY A 20 1.26 -7.70 -10.81
N ASP A 21 2.05 -6.74 -11.32
CA ASP A 21 1.71 -5.88 -12.48
C ASP A 21 0.28 -5.31 -12.42
N GLN A 22 -0.11 -4.86 -11.22
CA GLN A 22 -1.45 -4.31 -10.98
C GLN A 22 -1.44 -2.81 -11.26
N PRO A 23 -2.57 -2.22 -11.67
CA PRO A 23 -2.65 -0.78 -11.81
C PRO A 23 -2.59 -0.09 -10.44
N LEU A 24 -1.87 1.03 -10.34
CA LEU A 24 -1.73 1.80 -9.09
C LEU A 24 -3.09 2.22 -8.47
N ILE A 25 -4.13 2.32 -9.30
CA ILE A 25 -5.50 2.64 -8.87
C ILE A 25 -6.10 1.57 -7.94
N LEU A 26 -5.57 0.35 -7.94
CA LEU A 26 -5.99 -0.73 -7.04
C LEU A 26 -5.90 -0.31 -5.57
N ALA A 27 -4.93 0.51 -5.19
CA ALA A 27 -4.81 1.03 -3.83
C ALA A 27 -6.01 1.91 -3.41
N ASN A 28 -6.71 2.52 -4.36
CA ASN A 28 -7.91 3.32 -4.13
C ASN A 28 -9.21 2.50 -4.26
N ASP A 29 -9.14 1.28 -4.79
CA ASP A 29 -10.31 0.44 -4.99
C ASP A 29 -11.03 0.15 -3.66
N ILE A 30 -12.35 0.29 -3.66
CA ILE A 30 -13.15 0.19 -2.43
C ILE A 30 -13.18 -1.26 -1.93
N ALA A 31 -13.30 -2.24 -2.83
CA ALA A 31 -13.32 -3.65 -2.43
C ALA A 31 -11.98 -4.06 -1.83
N PHE A 32 -10.88 -3.68 -2.47
CA PHE A 32 -9.53 -3.92 -1.97
C PHE A 32 -9.30 -3.26 -0.61
N ARG A 33 -9.69 -1.98 -0.44
CA ARG A 33 -9.59 -1.28 0.85
C ARG A 33 -10.46 -1.91 1.93
N ASN A 34 -11.64 -2.42 1.59
CA ASN A 34 -12.48 -3.16 2.50
C ASN A 34 -11.81 -4.47 2.95
N CYS A 35 -11.13 -5.18 2.03
CA CYS A 35 -10.32 -6.35 2.40
C CYS A 35 -9.21 -5.97 3.41
N LEU A 36 -8.50 -4.86 3.20
CA LEU A 36 -7.48 -4.38 4.14
C LEU A 36 -8.07 -4.03 5.52
N VAL A 37 -9.26 -3.43 5.56
CA VAL A 37 -9.98 -3.14 6.82
C VAL A 37 -10.49 -4.43 7.48
N ALA A 38 -10.98 -5.40 6.71
CA ALA A 38 -11.41 -6.69 7.25
C ALA A 38 -10.24 -7.47 7.87
N MET A 39 -9.06 -7.40 7.26
CA MET A 39 -7.82 -7.96 7.83
C MET A 39 -7.41 -7.26 9.13
N ARG A 40 -7.81 -6.00 9.36
CA ARG A 40 -7.58 -5.27 10.61
C ARG A 40 -8.69 -4.26 10.93
N PRO A 41 -9.75 -4.67 11.65
CA PRO A 41 -10.95 -3.85 11.86
C PRO A 41 -10.72 -2.52 12.59
N LYS A 42 -9.65 -2.43 13.39
CA LYS A 42 -9.29 -1.21 14.16
C LYS A 42 -8.45 -0.21 13.36
N MET A 43 -8.21 -0.45 12.08
CA MET A 43 -7.40 0.45 11.26
C MET A 43 -8.22 1.67 10.83
N LEU A 44 -7.68 2.86 11.09
CA LEU A 44 -8.27 4.11 10.63
C LEU A 44 -8.20 4.20 9.11
N LYS A 45 -9.26 4.71 8.46
CA LYS A 45 -9.29 4.95 7.01
C LYS A 45 -8.14 5.84 6.52
N SER A 46 -7.67 6.76 7.35
CA SER A 46 -6.53 7.65 7.07
C SER A 46 -5.17 6.94 7.09
N LYS A 47 -5.10 5.72 7.61
CA LYS A 47 -3.89 4.89 7.64
C LYS A 47 -3.87 3.85 6.51
N LEU A 48 -4.91 3.81 5.68
CA LEU A 48 -4.92 2.98 4.48
C LEU A 48 -4.04 3.60 3.39
N PRO A 49 -3.28 2.78 2.65
CA PRO A 49 -2.57 3.26 1.48
C PRO A 49 -3.56 3.77 0.44
N THR A 50 -3.17 4.84 -0.25
CA THR A 50 -3.81 5.39 -1.43
C THR A 50 -2.86 5.28 -2.62
N GLN A 51 -3.40 5.42 -3.83
CA GLN A 51 -2.61 5.46 -5.06
C GLN A 51 -1.44 6.45 -4.96
N THR A 52 -1.69 7.66 -4.43
CA THR A 52 -0.66 8.69 -4.27
C THR A 52 0.44 8.23 -3.33
N THR A 53 0.09 7.67 -2.16
CA THR A 53 1.10 7.19 -1.21
C THR A 53 1.93 6.03 -1.76
N VAL A 54 1.31 5.13 -2.53
CA VAL A 54 2.01 4.02 -3.20
C VAL A 54 2.97 4.57 -4.25
N CYS A 55 2.50 5.49 -5.11
CA CYS A 55 3.33 6.12 -6.13
C CYS A 55 4.54 6.83 -5.52
N THR A 56 4.32 7.66 -4.49
CA THR A 56 5.40 8.35 -3.78
C THR A 56 6.38 7.36 -3.16
N TRP A 57 5.90 6.27 -2.57
CA TRP A 57 6.77 5.25 -1.99
C TRP A 57 7.65 4.59 -3.05
N VAL A 58 7.09 4.22 -4.21
CA VAL A 58 7.85 3.66 -5.33
C VAL A 58 8.89 4.66 -5.83
N THR A 59 8.51 5.90 -6.07
CA THR A 59 9.44 6.95 -6.54
C THR A 59 10.58 7.16 -5.56
N ASN A 60 10.29 7.25 -4.26
CA ASN A 60 11.33 7.43 -3.24
C ASN A 60 12.30 6.25 -3.20
N ASN A 61 11.80 5.00 -3.23
CA ASN A 61 12.66 3.82 -3.24
C ASN A 61 13.50 3.73 -4.52
N PHE A 62 12.94 4.15 -5.66
CA PHE A 62 13.68 4.21 -6.91
C PHE A 62 14.81 5.24 -6.86
N ILE A 63 14.55 6.43 -6.31
CA ILE A 63 15.60 7.46 -6.10
C ILE A 63 16.69 6.92 -5.18
N THR A 64 16.32 6.33 -4.02
CA THR A 64 17.28 5.73 -3.08
C THR A 64 18.10 4.59 -3.69
N TYR A 65 17.56 3.88 -4.69
CA TYR A 65 18.31 2.83 -5.40
C TYR A 65 19.31 3.40 -6.43
N LEU A 66 19.02 4.58 -6.99
CA LEU A 66 19.89 5.24 -7.96
C LEU A 66 21.04 6.05 -7.32
N GLU A 67 20.85 6.50 -6.08
CA GLU A 67 21.88 7.14 -5.25
C GLU A 67 22.86 6.12 -4.65
#